data_AF-A0A955SA18-F1
#
_entry.id   AF-A0A955SA18-F1
#
_cell.length_a   1.000
_cell.length_b   1.000
_cell.length_c   1.000
_cell.angle_alpha   90.00
_cell.angle_beta   90.00
_cell.angle_gamma   90.00
#
_symmetry.space_group_name_H-M   'P 1'
#
loop_
_entity.id
_entity.type
_entity.pdbx_description
1 polymer ?
#
loop_
_entity_poly.entity_id
_entity_poly.type
_entity_poly.pdbx_seq_one_letter_code
_entity_poly.pdbx_strand_id
1 'polypeptide(L)'
;MNIFEAIREDHKKQRTLLDILVKTHGDSEGREELFQKLKDELHVHATAEERFFYIPLMKDDFTQEKSRHGVAEHHEIDELIEELEKTDYSSPG
;
A
#
# COMPACT_ATOMS: atom_id res chain seq x y z
N MET A 1 -4.69 14.72 -16.43
CA MET A 1 -4.53 13.96 -15.19
C MET A 1 -5.05 14.79 -14.03
N ASN A 2 -6.16 14.38 -13.43
CA ASN A 2 -6.69 14.92 -12.18
C ASN A 2 -6.26 14.04 -10.99
N ILE A 3 -6.57 14.47 -9.76
CA ILE A 3 -6.18 13.74 -8.54
C ILE A 3 -6.75 12.30 -8.49
N PHE A 4 -7.99 12.10 -8.93
CA PHE A 4 -8.61 10.78 -8.94
C PHE A 4 -7.94 9.84 -9.96
N GLU A 5 -7.51 10.39 -11.10
CA GLU A 5 -6.72 9.65 -12.09
C GLU A 5 -5.36 9.28 -11.52
N ALA A 6 -4.67 10.20 -10.84
CA ALA A 6 -3.37 9.92 -10.20
C ALA A 6 -3.47 8.80 -9.15
N ILE A 7 -4.43 8.89 -8.22
CA ILE A 7 -4.69 7.85 -7.21
C ILE A 7 -4.96 6.48 -7.86
N ARG A 8 -5.75 6.45 -8.94
CA ARG A 8 -6.03 5.20 -9.67
C ARG A 8 -4.81 4.62 -10.36
N GLU A 9 -3.91 5.45 -10.89
CA GLU A 9 -2.66 4.98 -11.49
C GLU A 9 -1.74 4.38 -10.42
N ASP A 10 -1.64 4.99 -9.24
CA ASP A 10 -0.91 4.41 -8.10
C ASP A 10 -1.49 3.05 -7.71
N HIS A 11 -2.82 2.92 -7.60
CA HIS A 11 -3.46 1.64 -7.30
C HIS A 11 -3.18 0.58 -8.36
N LYS A 12 -3.11 0.95 -9.65
CA LYS A 12 -2.75 0.01 -10.71
C LYS A 12 -1.30 -0.46 -10.57
N LYS A 13 -0.40 0.44 -10.20
CA LYS A 13 1.01 0.11 -9.96
C LYS A 13 1.15 -0.83 -8.76
N GLN A 14 0.49 -0.54 -7.65
CA GLN A 14 0.46 -1.40 -6.45
C GLN A 14 -0.08 -2.80 -6.78
N ARG A 15 -1.22 -2.90 -7.48
CA ARG A 15 -1.78 -4.18 -7.93
C ARG A 15 -0.82 -4.94 -8.84
N THR A 16 -0.15 -4.25 -9.76
CA THR A 16 0.82 -4.87 -10.66
C THR A 16 2.02 -5.42 -9.88
N LEU A 17 2.56 -4.66 -8.92
CA LEU A 17 3.65 -5.11 -8.07
C LEU A 17 3.24 -6.32 -7.22
N LEU A 18 2.05 -6.29 -6.62
CA LEU A 18 1.48 -7.42 -5.88
C LEU A 18 1.33 -8.65 -6.78
N ASP A 19 0.72 -8.51 -7.96
CA ASP A 19 0.50 -9.60 -8.92
C ASP A 19 1.80 -10.27 -9.38
N ILE A 20 2.90 -9.53 -9.43
CA ILE A 20 4.23 -10.08 -9.75
C ILE A 20 4.82 -10.72 -8.49
N LEU A 21 4.77 -10.06 -7.34
CA LEU A 21 5.35 -10.53 -6.08
C LEU A 21 4.75 -11.89 -5.68
N VAL A 22 3.43 -12.07 -5.78
CA VAL A 22 2.77 -13.35 -5.42
C VAL A 22 3.13 -14.52 -6.34
N LYS A 23 3.72 -14.26 -7.51
CA LYS A 23 4.24 -15.32 -8.40
C LYS A 23 5.65 -15.75 -8.02
N THR A 24 6.34 -14.98 -7.19
CA THR A 24 7.64 -15.34 -6.63
C THR A 24 7.46 -16.16 -5.35
N HIS A 25 8.48 -16.88 -4.93
CA HIS A 25 8.47 -17.70 -3.70
C HIS A 25 9.88 -17.85 -3.14
N GLY A 26 10.01 -18.00 -1.82
CA GLY A 26 11.31 -18.13 -1.19
C GLY A 26 12.27 -17.02 -1.58
N ASP A 27 13.53 -17.38 -1.85
CA ASP A 27 14.58 -16.49 -2.34
C ASP A 27 14.62 -16.40 -3.88
N SER A 28 13.44 -16.31 -4.51
CA SER A 28 13.36 -16.09 -5.96
C SER A 28 14.11 -14.82 -6.35
N GLU A 29 14.91 -14.88 -7.42
CA GLU A 29 15.66 -13.73 -7.93
C GLU A 29 14.74 -12.52 -8.16
N GLY A 30 15.12 -11.36 -7.61
CA GLY A 30 14.37 -10.11 -7.73
C GLY A 30 13.16 -9.96 -6.79
N ARG A 31 12.82 -10.95 -5.95
CA ARG A 31 11.72 -10.85 -4.97
C ARG A 31 11.92 -9.70 -3.99
N GLU A 32 13.12 -9.57 -3.43
CA GLU A 32 13.49 -8.48 -2.51
C GLU A 32 13.27 -7.11 -3.16
N GLU A 33 13.76 -6.93 -4.39
CA GLU A 33 13.60 -5.68 -5.13
C GLU A 33 12.12 -5.36 -5.40
N LEU A 34 11.33 -6.36 -5.77
CA LEU A 34 9.88 -6.20 -5.98
C LEU A 34 9.16 -5.83 -4.69
N PHE A 35 9.51 -6.47 -3.58
CA PHE A 35 8.95 -6.20 -2.27
C PHE A 35 9.29 -4.79 -1.80
N GLN A 36 10.55 -4.36 -1.91
CA GLN A 36 10.96 -3.00 -1.55
C GLN A 36 10.23 -1.95 -2.39
N LYS A 37 10.09 -2.17 -3.70
CA LYS A 37 9.28 -1.30 -4.57
C LYS A 37 7.84 -1.23 -4.12
N LEU A 38 7.21 -2.36 -3.81
CA LEU A 38 5.83 -2.40 -3.32
C LEU A 38 5.69 -1.59 -2.02
N LYS A 39 6.59 -1.82 -1.06
CA LYS A 39 6.62 -1.12 0.23
C LYS A 39 6.71 0.40 0.03
N ASP A 40 7.64 0.86 -0.78
CA ASP A 40 7.84 2.29 -1.04
C ASP A 40 6.59 2.91 -1.68
N GLU A 41 5.98 2.24 -2.66
CA GLU A 41 4.76 2.73 -3.31
C GLU A 41 3.55 2.76 -2.39
N LEU A 42 3.36 1.77 -1.52
CA LEU A 42 2.30 1.77 -0.51
C LEU A 42 2.49 2.93 0.47
N HIS A 43 3.71 3.11 0.99
CA HIS A 43 4.02 4.14 1.97
C HIS A 43 3.83 5.56 1.43
N VAL A 44 4.36 5.83 0.22
CA VAL A 44 4.24 7.16 -0.40
C VAL A 44 2.79 7.48 -0.74
N HIS A 45 2.05 6.49 -1.27
CA HIS A 45 0.64 6.65 -1.60
C HIS A 45 -0.20 6.96 -0.36
N ALA A 46 -0.10 6.13 0.68
CA ALA A 46 -0.84 6.33 1.93
C ALA A 46 -0.54 7.70 2.55
N THR A 47 0.75 8.07 2.62
CA THR A 47 1.17 9.38 3.13
C THR A 47 0.55 10.55 2.34
N ALA A 48 0.48 10.43 1.02
CA ALA A 48 -0.10 11.47 0.17
C ALA A 48 -1.63 11.56 0.33
N GLU A 49 -2.33 10.42 0.33
CA GLU A 49 -3.77 10.38 0.53
C GLU A 49 -4.15 10.96 1.88
N GLU A 50 -3.51 10.54 2.96
CA GLU A 50 -3.84 11.00 4.30
C GLU A 50 -3.63 12.51 4.47
N ARG A 51 -2.49 13.03 4.03
CA ARG A 51 -2.12 14.44 4.23
C ARG A 51 -2.90 15.40 3.35
N PHE A 52 -3.32 14.98 2.16
CA PHE A 52 -3.86 15.92 1.16
C PHE A 52 -5.26 15.57 0.68
N PHE A 53 -5.62 14.29 0.63
CA PHE A 53 -6.92 13.84 0.14
C PHE A 53 -7.92 13.61 1.27
N TYR A 54 -7.53 12.91 2.33
CA TYR A 54 -8.44 12.56 3.44
C TYR A 54 -8.68 13.72 4.42
N ILE A 55 -7.68 14.55 4.75
CA ILE A 55 -7.89 15.70 5.67
C ILE A 55 -9.11 16.58 5.30
N PRO A 56 -9.29 17.03 4.04
CA PRO A 56 -10.47 17.82 3.70
C PRO A 56 -11.76 16.99 3.74
N LEU A 57 -11.72 15.71 3.37
CA LEU A 57 -12.89 14.81 3.41
C LEU A 57 -13.34 14.49 4.85
N MET A 58 -12.40 14.42 5.80
CA MET A 58 -12.72 14.24 7.22
C MET A 58 -13.56 15.37 7.84
N LYS A 59 -13.62 16.53 7.18
CA LYS A 59 -14.40 17.70 7.60
C LYS A 59 -15.84 17.66 7.10
N ASP A 60 -16.20 16.71 6.24
CA ASP A 60 -17.54 16.55 5.68
C ASP A 60 -18.20 15.27 6.21
N ASP A 61 -19.42 15.39 6.74
CA ASP A 61 -20.13 14.30 7.41
C ASP A 61 -20.31 13.07 6.51
N PHE A 62 -20.47 13.25 5.18
CA PHE A 62 -20.69 12.12 4.26
C PHE A 62 -19.41 11.32 3.99
N THR A 63 -18.24 11.91 4.21
CA THR A 63 -16.95 11.29 3.85
C THR A 63 -16.06 11.04 5.06
N GLN A 64 -16.39 11.60 6.23
CA GLN A 64 -15.62 11.47 7.46
C GLN A 64 -15.34 10.02 7.87
N GLU A 65 -16.38 9.18 7.97
CA GLU A 65 -16.23 7.80 8.41
C GLU A 65 -15.34 7.00 7.44
N LYS A 66 -15.56 7.17 6.13
CA LYS A 66 -14.77 6.50 5.09
C LYS A 66 -13.30 6.92 5.11
N SER A 67 -13.02 8.20 5.29
CA SER A 67 -11.64 8.69 5.40
C SER A 67 -10.94 8.17 6.65
N ARG A 68 -11.65 8.04 7.78
CA ARG A 68 -11.08 7.42 9.00
C ARG A 68 -10.84 5.93 8.81
N HIS A 69 -11.73 5.24 8.11
CA HIS A 69 -11.56 3.84 7.77
C HIS A 69 -10.33 3.63 6.87
N GLY A 70 -10.15 4.47 5.85
CA GLY A 70 -8.97 4.40 4.98
C GLY A 70 -7.64 4.57 5.73
N VAL A 71 -7.58 5.47 6.73
CA VAL A 71 -6.40 5.59 7.62
C VAL A 71 -6.17 4.32 8.43
N ALA A 72 -7.23 3.68 8.92
CA ALA A 72 -7.11 2.42 9.65
C ALA A 72 -6.62 1.28 8.74
N GLU A 73 -7.14 1.19 7.51
CA GLU A 73 -6.68 0.21 6.52
C GLU A 73 -5.20 0.43 6.13
N HIS A 74 -4.74 1.68 6.02
CA HIS A 74 -3.31 1.96 5.82
C HIS A 74 -2.44 1.48 6.99
N HIS A 75 -2.92 1.65 8.22
CA HIS A 75 -2.21 1.13 9.39
C HIS A 75 -2.13 -0.40 9.39
N GLU A 76 -3.21 -1.09 9.03
CA GLU A 76 -3.21 -2.56 8.87
C GLU A 76 -2.21 -3.00 7.79
N ILE A 77 -2.09 -2.27 6.68
CA ILE A 77 -1.08 -2.53 5.64
C ILE A 77 0.33 -2.36 6.20
N ASP A 78 0.60 -1.29 6.96
CA ASP A 78 1.92 -1.07 7.57
C ASP A 78 2.29 -2.22 8.53
N GLU A 79 1.35 -2.69 9.35
CA GLU A 79 1.57 -3.85 10.24
C GLU A 79 1.90 -5.12 9.45
N LEU A 80 1.17 -5.38 8.35
CA LEU A 80 1.43 -6.53 7.48
C LEU A 80 2.80 -6.44 6.80
N ILE A 81 3.20 -5.25 6.35
CA ILE A 81 4.52 -5.05 5.74
C ILE A 81 5.62 -5.29 6.78
N GLU A 82 5.46 -4.79 8.01
CA GLU A 82 6.42 -5.05 9.08
C GLU A 82 6.53 -6.53 9.45
N GLU A 83 5.41 -7.27 9.42
CA GLU A 83 5.40 -8.72 9.65
C GLU A 83 6.16 -9.45 8.53
N LEU A 84 5.92 -9.06 7.26
CA LEU A 84 6.62 -9.61 6.11
C LEU A 84 8.13 -9.34 6.16
N GLU A 85 8.56 -8.16 6.58
CA GLU A 85 9.99 -7.83 6.75
C GLU A 85 10.70 -8.67 7.80
N LYS A 86 9.96 -9.10 8.84
CA LYS A 86 10.48 -9.97 9.90
C LYS A 86 10.42 -11.44 9.53
N THR A 87 9.73 -11.79 8.43
CA THR A 87 9.54 -13.17 7.98
C THR A 87 10.70 -13.58 7.09
N ASP A 88 11.42 -14.63 7.51
CA ASP A 88 12.50 -15.20 6.70
C ASP A 88 11.96 -15.75 5.38
N TYR A 89 12.67 -15.53 4.27
CA TYR A 89 12.26 -16.05 2.96
C TYR A 89 12.15 -17.58 2.91
N SER A 90 12.91 -18.29 3.75
CA SER A 90 12.82 -19.74 3.90
C SER A 90 11.64 -20.21 4.76
N SER A 91 10.91 -19.29 5.38
CA SER A 91 9.68 -19.60 6.11
C SER A 91 8.71 -20.33 5.17
N PRO A 92 8.14 -21.48 5.58
CA PRO A 92 7.21 -22.23 4.73
C PRO A 92 5.92 -21.47 4.45
N GLY A 93 5.62 -20.40 5.22
CA GLY A 93 4.31 -19.76 5.24
C GLY A 93 3.28 -20.64 5.94
#